data_AF-A0A7K0ZV42-F1
#
_entry.id   AF-A0A7K0ZV42-F1
#
_cell.length_a   1.000
_cell.length_b   1.000
_cell.length_c   1.000
_cell.angle_alpha   90.00
_cell.angle_beta   90.00
_cell.angle_gamma   90.00
#
_symmetry.space_group_name_H-M   'P 1'
#
loop_
_entity.id
_entity.type
_entity.pdbx_description
1 polymer ?
#
loop_
_entity_poly.entity_id
_entity_poly.type
_entity_poly.pdbx_seq_one_letter_code
_entity_poly.pdbx_strand_id
1 'polypeptide(L)'
;MSTQTGNKGLKRLFIGNPIATSEDHHQRISKKVALPVFASDAISSTAYATEEILIVFLSLGAVGMAAYSMLVPISLMVVVLLIIVVTSYRQTIFAYPNGGGSYVVSKENLGEKPGLIAGASLLIDYVLTVCVSVAGGTAAIISAFNGLAPYRVQICIGFVLLMMLANLRGLKESAMLFAPPTYIYVGSLITLIVVGLYRVFVQNLPPIEHTGEAKHLLEMQGSVTAFYFLKAFSSGAVALTGVEAVSNGVPAFKKPESKNASITLIWMAVILGSCFFGLSVLAQHLEPVKDHEGIIPNTVLAQLAEQVY
;
A
#
# COMPACT_ATOMS: atom_id res chain seq x y z
N MET A 1 18.53 -49.70 -0.48
CA MET A 1 17.24 -49.71 -1.21
C MET A 1 16.15 -49.33 -0.21
N SER A 2 15.26 -48.38 -0.56
CA SER A 2 14.30 -47.66 0.32
C SER A 2 14.98 -46.64 1.26
N THR A 3 14.57 -45.38 1.43
CA THR A 3 13.31 -44.63 1.26
C THR A 3 13.61 -43.13 1.02
N GLN A 4 13.55 -42.61 -0.21
CA GLN A 4 13.58 -41.14 -0.45
C GLN A 4 12.69 -40.68 -1.63
N THR A 5 11.79 -41.53 -2.10
CA THR A 5 10.93 -41.25 -3.26
C THR A 5 9.61 -40.56 -2.91
N GLY A 6 9.10 -40.69 -1.67
CA GLY A 6 7.85 -40.05 -1.26
C GLY A 6 7.93 -38.52 -1.13
N ASN A 7 9.07 -37.99 -0.68
CA ASN A 7 9.21 -36.56 -0.40
C ASN A 7 9.56 -35.73 -1.65
N LYS A 8 10.14 -36.35 -2.70
CA LYS A 8 10.46 -35.65 -3.96
C LYS A 8 9.20 -35.32 -4.78
N GLY A 9 8.19 -36.18 -4.76
CA GLY A 9 6.92 -35.95 -5.45
C GLY A 9 6.09 -34.85 -4.79
N LEU A 10 5.93 -34.91 -3.45
CA LEU A 10 5.27 -33.84 -2.70
C LEU A 10 6.04 -32.52 -2.83
N LYS A 11 7.37 -32.54 -2.64
CA LYS A 11 8.21 -31.34 -2.78
C LYS A 11 8.14 -30.76 -4.20
N ARG A 12 8.09 -31.58 -5.26
CA ARG A 12 7.89 -31.10 -6.64
C ARG A 12 6.47 -30.59 -6.91
N LEU A 13 5.44 -31.15 -6.28
CA LEU A 13 4.07 -30.66 -6.40
C LEU A 13 3.88 -29.28 -5.75
N PHE A 14 4.54 -29.06 -4.61
CA PHE A 14 4.49 -27.81 -3.84
C PHE A 14 5.49 -26.74 -4.33
N ILE A 15 6.73 -27.12 -4.65
CA ILE A 15 7.84 -26.21 -4.99
C ILE A 15 8.08 -26.10 -6.51
N GLY A 16 7.52 -26.98 -7.32
CA GLY A 16 7.79 -27.00 -8.77
C GLY A 16 9.18 -27.55 -9.10
N ASN A 17 9.61 -27.37 -10.36
CA ASN A 17 10.93 -27.79 -10.80
C ASN A 17 11.99 -26.78 -10.35
N PRO A 18 13.18 -27.24 -9.91
CA PRO A 18 14.28 -26.34 -9.58
C PRO A 18 14.68 -25.53 -10.82
N ILE A 19 14.64 -24.20 -10.70
CA ILE A 19 15.10 -23.28 -11.73
C ILE A 19 16.63 -23.28 -11.71
N ALA A 20 17.25 -23.49 -12.87
CA ALA A 20 18.71 -23.50 -12.97
C ALA A 20 19.25 -22.06 -12.83
N THR A 21 20.32 -21.86 -12.05
CA THR A 21 20.95 -20.54 -11.86
C THR A 21 21.44 -19.91 -13.17
N SER A 22 21.62 -20.71 -14.23
CA SER A 22 21.93 -20.27 -15.59
C SER A 22 20.74 -19.69 -16.36
N GLU A 23 19.51 -19.91 -15.89
CA GLU A 23 18.28 -19.31 -16.44
C GLU A 23 17.90 -18.01 -15.70
N ASP A 24 18.63 -17.66 -14.62
CA ASP A 24 18.43 -16.47 -13.77
C ASP A 24 18.92 -15.16 -14.44
N HIS A 25 18.84 -15.09 -15.78
CA HIS A 25 19.05 -13.87 -16.53
C HIS A 25 17.91 -12.90 -16.20
N HIS A 26 18.12 -12.06 -15.17
CA HIS A 26 17.25 -10.96 -14.80
C HIS A 26 16.88 -10.14 -16.05
N GLN A 27 15.69 -10.40 -16.59
CA GLN A 27 15.24 -9.76 -17.82
C GLN A 27 14.95 -8.30 -17.47
N ARG A 28 15.88 -7.40 -17.82
CA ARG A 28 15.73 -5.97 -17.51
C ARG A 28 14.39 -5.45 -18.00
N ILE A 29 13.63 -4.86 -17.09
CA ILE A 29 12.27 -4.43 -17.35
C ILE A 29 12.22 -2.97 -17.82
N SER A 30 11.26 -2.68 -18.70
CA SER A 30 11.00 -1.30 -19.13
C SER A 30 10.28 -0.53 -18.03
N LYS A 31 10.39 0.80 -18.03
CA LYS A 31 9.68 1.67 -17.06
C LYS A 31 8.17 1.44 -16.97
N LYS A 32 7.51 1.01 -18.07
CA LYS A 32 6.08 0.70 -18.09
C LYS A 32 5.72 -0.56 -17.31
N VAL A 33 6.63 -1.52 -17.24
CA VAL A 33 6.43 -2.75 -16.44
C VAL A 33 7.01 -2.55 -15.04
N ALA A 34 8.07 -1.76 -14.91
CA ALA A 34 8.71 -1.48 -13.64
C ALA A 34 7.84 -0.65 -12.70
N LEU A 35 7.05 0.30 -13.21
CA LEU A 35 6.12 1.08 -12.39
C LEU A 35 5.15 0.15 -11.64
N PRO A 36 4.30 -0.66 -12.30
CA PRO A 36 3.38 -1.50 -11.55
C PRO A 36 4.09 -2.57 -10.72
N VAL A 37 5.24 -3.08 -11.13
CA VAL A 37 5.96 -4.12 -10.38
C VAL A 37 6.59 -3.57 -9.08
N PHE A 38 7.26 -2.43 -9.14
CA PHE A 38 7.93 -1.85 -7.96
C PHE A 38 7.08 -0.87 -7.17
N ALA A 39 6.10 -0.22 -7.82
CA ALA A 39 5.24 0.76 -7.15
C ALA A 39 3.90 0.16 -6.69
N SER A 40 3.61 -1.13 -6.93
CA SER A 40 2.32 -1.71 -6.52
C SER A 40 2.07 -1.53 -5.03
N ASP A 41 3.10 -1.72 -4.20
CA ASP A 41 2.99 -1.61 -2.75
C ASP A 41 2.60 -0.18 -2.36
N ALA A 42 3.42 0.80 -2.76
CA ALA A 42 3.17 2.22 -2.53
C ALA A 42 1.81 2.70 -3.05
N ILE A 43 1.44 2.29 -4.27
CA ILE A 43 0.15 2.65 -4.86
C ILE A 43 -0.99 2.00 -4.08
N SER A 44 -0.86 0.74 -3.66
CA SER A 44 -1.90 0.04 -2.89
C SER A 44 -2.11 0.64 -1.50
N SER A 45 -1.09 1.27 -0.90
CA SER A 45 -1.20 1.98 0.38
C SER A 45 -2.25 3.09 0.38
N THR A 46 -2.58 3.65 -0.80
CA THR A 46 -3.69 4.62 -0.93
C THR A 46 -5.05 4.06 -0.51
N ALA A 47 -5.25 2.74 -0.61
CA ALA A 47 -6.53 2.11 -0.28
C ALA A 47 -6.86 2.17 1.22
N TYR A 48 -5.85 2.23 2.08
CA TYR A 48 -6.02 2.18 3.54
C TYR A 48 -5.39 3.36 4.29
N ALA A 49 -4.49 4.15 3.69
CA ALA A 49 -3.85 5.25 4.43
C ALA A 49 -4.84 6.32 4.93
N THR A 50 -5.86 6.67 4.13
CA THR A 50 -6.91 7.60 4.56
C THR A 50 -7.78 6.98 5.66
N GLU A 51 -8.01 5.66 5.59
CA GLU A 51 -8.74 4.90 6.60
C GLU A 51 -8.02 4.89 7.94
N GLU A 52 -6.70 4.69 7.95
CA GLU A 52 -5.88 4.69 9.17
C GLU A 52 -5.89 6.05 9.89
N ILE A 53 -5.97 7.17 9.16
CA ILE A 53 -6.14 8.49 9.76
C ILE A 53 -7.51 8.59 10.46
N LEU A 54 -8.56 8.10 9.81
CA LEU A 54 -9.92 8.13 10.35
C LEU A 54 -10.06 7.23 11.58
N ILE A 55 -9.50 6.03 11.57
CA ILE A 55 -9.52 5.11 12.72
C ILE A 55 -8.91 5.78 13.96
N VAL A 56 -7.81 6.51 13.82
CA VAL A 56 -7.19 7.22 14.95
C VAL A 56 -8.13 8.27 15.53
N PHE A 57 -8.78 9.09 14.70
CA PHE A 57 -9.64 10.15 15.23
C PHE A 57 -11.01 9.66 15.70
N LEU A 58 -11.65 8.77 14.93
CA LEU A 58 -13.01 8.30 15.20
C LEU A 58 -13.00 7.29 16.35
N SER A 59 -12.12 6.28 16.35
CA SER A 59 -12.13 5.24 17.37
C SER A 59 -11.26 5.56 18.58
N LEU A 60 -10.05 6.09 18.39
CA LEU A 60 -9.12 6.30 19.51
C LEU A 60 -9.31 7.67 20.16
N GLY A 61 -9.47 8.70 19.32
CA GLY A 61 -9.70 10.08 19.77
C GLY A 61 -11.14 10.39 20.13
N ALA A 62 -12.10 9.56 19.70
CA ALA A 62 -13.54 9.78 19.85
C ALA A 62 -13.98 11.19 19.38
N VAL A 63 -13.28 11.74 18.38
CA VAL A 63 -13.42 13.15 17.95
C VAL A 63 -14.72 13.40 17.18
N GLY A 64 -15.38 12.33 16.71
CA GLY A 64 -16.59 12.39 15.92
C GLY A 64 -16.39 13.18 14.62
N MET A 65 -17.37 14.00 14.26
CA MET A 65 -17.38 14.78 13.01
C MET A 65 -16.16 15.69 12.81
N ALA A 66 -15.53 16.17 13.90
CA ALA A 66 -14.36 17.02 13.78
C ALA A 66 -13.14 16.29 13.18
N ALA A 67 -13.15 14.96 13.13
CA ALA A 67 -12.13 14.14 12.49
C ALA A 67 -11.91 14.51 11.02
N TYR A 68 -12.99 14.75 10.27
CA TYR A 68 -12.93 15.01 8.83
C TYR A 68 -12.22 16.32 8.50
N SER A 69 -12.33 17.33 9.36
CA SER A 69 -11.64 18.61 9.18
C SER A 69 -10.11 18.49 9.20
N MET A 70 -9.57 17.43 9.82
CA MET A 70 -8.13 17.17 9.94
C MET A 70 -7.57 16.35 8.77
N LEU A 71 -8.42 15.73 7.93
CA LEU A 71 -7.98 14.87 6.82
C LEU A 71 -7.13 15.64 5.81
N VAL A 72 -7.63 16.77 5.30
CA VAL A 72 -6.91 17.55 4.30
C VAL A 72 -5.59 18.12 4.85
N PRO A 73 -5.53 18.77 6.03
CA PRO A 73 -4.27 19.21 6.63
C PRO A 73 -3.23 18.10 6.77
N ILE A 74 -3.63 16.93 7.31
CA ILE A 74 -2.71 15.80 7.48
C ILE A 74 -2.27 15.26 6.12
N SER A 75 -3.20 15.12 5.17
CA SER A 75 -2.87 14.62 3.85
C SER A 75 -1.85 15.52 3.13
N LEU A 76 -1.97 16.84 3.28
CA LEU A 76 -1.00 17.79 2.75
C LEU A 76 0.37 17.61 3.39
N MET A 77 0.44 17.43 4.71
CA MET A 77 1.70 17.18 5.41
C MET A 77 2.36 15.88 4.95
N VAL A 78 1.58 14.82 4.74
CA VAL A 78 2.05 13.52 4.24
C VAL A 78 2.53 13.63 2.79
N VAL A 79 1.86 14.42 1.94
CA VAL A 79 2.32 14.71 0.57
C VAL A 79 3.64 15.51 0.58
N VAL A 80 3.78 16.48 1.48
CA VAL A 80 5.06 17.21 1.65
C VAL A 80 6.17 16.24 2.08
N LEU A 81 5.89 15.34 3.03
CA LEU A 81 6.84 14.30 3.44
C LEU A 81 7.20 13.39 2.25
N LEU A 82 6.24 13.00 1.43
CA LEU A 82 6.46 12.19 0.22
C LEU A 82 7.40 12.91 -0.75
N ILE A 83 7.22 14.21 -0.97
CA ILE A 83 8.12 15.02 -1.83
C ILE A 83 9.55 15.00 -1.28
N ILE A 84 9.72 15.17 0.03
CA ILE A 84 11.04 15.14 0.69
C ILE A 84 11.69 13.76 0.49
N VAL A 85 10.97 12.68 0.81
CA VAL A 85 11.46 11.30 0.72
C VAL A 85 11.82 10.92 -0.72
N VAL A 86 10.96 11.25 -1.68
CA VAL A 86 11.19 10.97 -3.11
C VAL A 86 12.37 11.76 -3.66
N THR A 87 12.55 13.01 -3.22
CA THR A 87 13.71 13.81 -3.59
C THR A 87 15.00 13.20 -3.06
N SER A 88 14.99 12.73 -1.80
CA SER A 88 16.11 12.01 -1.19
C SER A 88 16.43 10.72 -1.94
N TYR A 89 15.44 9.86 -2.18
CA TYR A 89 15.65 8.61 -2.93
C TYR A 89 16.12 8.84 -4.36
N ARG A 90 15.65 9.91 -5.02
CA ARG A 90 16.15 10.27 -6.35
C ARG A 90 17.65 10.54 -6.32
N GLN A 91 18.15 11.26 -5.32
CA GLN A 91 19.59 11.51 -5.16
C GLN A 91 20.34 10.20 -4.93
N THR A 92 19.81 9.34 -4.05
CA THR A 92 20.39 8.02 -3.76
C THR A 92 20.47 7.14 -5.00
N ILE A 93 19.44 7.09 -5.85
CA ILE A 93 19.42 6.30 -7.10
C ILE A 93 20.54 6.72 -8.07
N PHE A 94 20.90 8.01 -8.11
CA PHE A 94 22.00 8.51 -8.94
C PHE A 94 23.37 8.24 -8.33
N ALA A 95 23.49 8.28 -7.00
CA ALA A 95 24.73 7.96 -6.30
C ALA A 95 25.02 6.45 -6.27
N TYR A 96 23.97 5.61 -6.27
CA TYR A 96 24.04 4.16 -6.13
C TYR A 96 23.35 3.41 -7.29
N PRO A 97 23.92 3.47 -8.53
CA PRO A 97 23.33 2.84 -9.71
C PRO A 97 23.27 1.30 -9.64
N ASN A 98 24.10 0.68 -8.80
CA ASN A 98 24.16 -0.77 -8.62
C ASN A 98 23.24 -1.30 -7.49
N GLY A 99 22.46 -0.43 -6.83
CA GLY A 99 21.55 -0.80 -5.74
C GLY A 99 21.51 0.26 -4.65
N GLY A 100 20.52 1.15 -4.73
CA GLY A 100 20.35 2.29 -3.81
C GLY A 100 19.62 1.97 -2.51
N GLY A 101 19.72 0.73 -2.04
CA GLY A 101 18.96 0.26 -0.89
C GLY A 101 19.52 0.72 0.44
N SER A 102 18.61 0.95 1.41
CA SER A 102 18.93 1.53 2.72
C SER A 102 20.04 0.78 3.45
N TYR A 103 20.15 -0.55 3.29
CA TYR A 103 21.25 -1.35 3.84
C TYR A 103 22.62 -0.97 3.27
N VAL A 104 22.75 -0.91 1.94
CA VAL A 104 24.03 -0.65 1.26
C VAL A 104 24.50 0.76 1.60
N VAL A 105 23.59 1.74 1.47
CA VAL A 105 23.88 3.15 1.77
C VAL A 105 24.28 3.33 3.23
N SER A 106 23.55 2.72 4.18
CA SER A 106 23.87 2.85 5.61
C SER A 106 25.19 2.18 5.97
N LYS A 107 25.46 0.99 5.41
CA LYS A 107 26.70 0.25 5.69
C LYS A 107 27.94 1.01 5.21
N GLU A 108 27.89 1.58 4.02
CA GLU A 108 29.04 2.29 3.44
C GLU A 108 29.29 3.64 4.10
N ASN A 109 28.25 4.35 4.57
CA ASN A 109 28.39 5.70 5.10
C ASN A 109 28.44 5.77 6.65
N LEU A 110 27.82 4.83 7.35
CA LEU A 110 27.69 4.84 8.82
C LEU A 110 28.36 3.64 9.49
N GLY A 111 28.83 2.67 8.70
CA GLY A 111 29.48 1.46 9.18
C GLY A 111 28.53 0.30 9.44
N GLU A 112 29.08 -0.78 10.00
CA GLU A 112 28.41 -2.07 10.05
C GLU A 112 27.18 -2.09 10.97
N LYS A 113 27.28 -1.58 12.20
CA LYS A 113 26.17 -1.64 13.18
C LYS A 113 24.92 -0.89 12.68
N PRO A 114 25.01 0.37 12.22
CA PRO A 114 23.84 1.05 11.65
C PRO A 114 23.32 0.38 10.37
N GLY A 115 24.22 -0.16 9.53
CA GLY A 115 23.84 -0.96 8.37
C GLY A 115 23.02 -2.19 8.73
N LEU A 116 23.42 -2.94 9.77
CA LEU A 116 22.68 -4.11 10.25
C LEU A 116 21.30 -3.74 10.79
N ILE A 117 21.16 -2.60 11.47
CA ILE A 117 19.86 -2.10 11.92
C ILE A 117 18.96 -1.83 10.71
N ALA A 118 19.47 -1.13 9.69
CA ALA A 118 18.72 -0.87 8.45
C ALA A 118 18.31 -2.17 7.74
N GLY A 119 19.20 -3.17 7.70
CA GLY A 119 18.89 -4.49 7.13
C GLY A 119 17.81 -5.24 7.92
N ALA A 120 17.89 -5.24 9.25
CA ALA A 120 16.89 -5.86 10.12
C ALA A 120 15.51 -5.18 9.98
N SER A 121 15.48 -3.85 9.93
CA SER A 121 14.26 -3.08 9.70
C SER A 121 13.62 -3.42 8.35
N LEU A 122 14.40 -3.55 7.27
CA LEU A 122 13.88 -3.95 5.96
C LEU A 122 13.28 -5.37 5.95
N LEU A 123 13.84 -6.31 6.72
CA LEU A 123 13.27 -7.65 6.83
C LEU A 123 11.92 -7.64 7.54
N ILE A 124 11.79 -6.84 8.60
CA ILE A 124 10.51 -6.65 9.31
C ILE A 124 9.50 -5.98 8.39
N ASP A 125 9.92 -4.93 7.67
CA ASP A 125 9.12 -4.20 6.70
C ASP A 125 8.54 -5.16 5.64
N TYR A 126 9.37 -5.99 5.00
CA TYR A 126 8.87 -6.96 4.02
C TYR A 126 7.88 -7.99 4.58
N VAL A 127 8.01 -8.40 5.84
CA VAL A 127 7.03 -9.28 6.49
C VAL A 127 5.72 -8.53 6.72
N LEU A 128 5.80 -7.30 7.23
CA LEU A 128 4.62 -6.47 7.51
C LEU A 128 3.90 -6.07 6.22
N THR A 129 4.61 -5.74 5.14
CA THR A 129 4.03 -5.44 3.83
C THR A 129 3.13 -6.56 3.34
N VAL A 130 3.58 -7.81 3.43
CA VAL A 130 2.77 -8.97 3.04
C VAL A 130 1.55 -9.11 3.95
N CYS A 131 1.72 -8.97 5.25
CA CYS A 131 0.62 -9.06 6.22
C CYS A 131 -0.45 -7.98 5.99
N VAL A 132 -0.04 -6.72 5.85
CA VAL A 132 -0.94 -5.56 5.67
C VAL A 132 -1.62 -5.61 4.31
N SER A 133 -0.88 -5.91 3.24
CA SER A 133 -1.45 -6.02 1.89
C SER A 133 -2.54 -7.09 1.81
N VAL A 134 -2.31 -8.27 2.42
CA VAL A 134 -3.31 -9.35 2.43
C VAL A 134 -4.50 -9.00 3.31
N ALA A 135 -4.27 -8.37 4.47
CA ALA A 135 -5.35 -7.93 5.34
C ALA A 135 -6.23 -6.88 4.66
N GLY A 136 -5.63 -5.86 4.04
CA GLY A 136 -6.34 -4.82 3.29
C GLY A 136 -7.08 -5.38 2.06
N GLY A 137 -6.44 -6.27 1.29
CA GLY A 137 -7.09 -6.96 0.17
C GLY A 137 -8.27 -7.83 0.61
N THR A 138 -8.15 -8.52 1.74
CA THR A 138 -9.23 -9.31 2.33
C THR A 138 -10.37 -8.41 2.83
N ALA A 139 -10.06 -7.26 3.43
CA ALA A 139 -11.06 -6.28 3.84
C ALA A 139 -11.83 -5.71 2.64
N ALA A 140 -11.16 -5.46 1.52
CA ALA A 140 -11.81 -5.05 0.27
C ALA A 140 -12.75 -6.15 -0.28
N ILE A 141 -12.34 -7.42 -0.25
CA ILE A 141 -13.19 -8.56 -0.66
C ILE A 141 -14.41 -8.69 0.26
N ILE A 142 -14.23 -8.57 1.57
CA ILE A 142 -15.33 -8.60 2.54
C ILE A 142 -16.31 -7.45 2.30
N SER A 143 -15.81 -6.28 1.91
CA SER A 143 -16.65 -5.12 1.57
C SER A 143 -17.47 -5.35 0.30
N ALA A 144 -16.93 -6.12 -0.66
CA ALA A 144 -17.61 -6.42 -1.92
C ALA A 144 -18.62 -7.59 -1.81
N PHE A 145 -18.42 -8.52 -0.87
CA PHE A 145 -19.23 -9.72 -0.72
C PHE A 145 -19.74 -9.90 0.71
N ASN A 146 -21.07 -9.76 0.86
CA ASN A 146 -21.76 -9.97 2.13
C ASN A 146 -21.56 -11.39 2.69
N GLY A 147 -21.37 -11.50 4.00
CA GLY A 147 -21.27 -12.78 4.72
C GLY A 147 -19.85 -13.37 4.83
N LEU A 148 -18.83 -12.74 4.25
CA LEU A 148 -17.44 -13.20 4.38
C LEU A 148 -16.72 -12.70 5.64
N ALA A 149 -17.29 -11.71 6.34
CA ALA A 149 -16.67 -11.11 7.53
C ALA A 149 -16.22 -12.12 8.61
N PRO A 150 -17.00 -13.18 8.96
CA PRO A 150 -16.57 -14.18 9.94
C PRO A 150 -15.36 -15.00 9.51
N TYR A 151 -15.06 -15.06 8.22
CA TYR A 151 -13.97 -15.85 7.65
C TYR A 151 -12.70 -15.03 7.35
N ARG A 152 -12.62 -13.78 7.85
CA ARG A 152 -11.52 -12.83 7.58
C ARG A 152 -10.15 -13.47 7.75
N VAL A 153 -9.91 -14.14 8.88
CA VAL A 153 -8.60 -14.75 9.20
C VAL A 153 -8.28 -15.91 8.24
N GLN A 154 -9.27 -16.76 7.96
CA GLN A 154 -9.11 -17.93 7.08
C GLN A 154 -8.81 -17.50 5.64
N ILE A 155 -9.47 -16.44 5.17
CA ILE A 155 -9.22 -15.85 3.84
C ILE A 155 -7.80 -15.28 3.78
N CYS A 156 -7.37 -14.52 4.80
CA CYS A 156 -6.00 -14.00 4.88
C CYS A 156 -4.95 -15.13 4.81
N ILE A 157 -5.10 -16.17 5.65
CA ILE A 157 -4.18 -17.32 5.65
C ILE A 157 -4.20 -18.03 4.29
N GLY A 158 -5.38 -18.18 3.69
CA GLY A 158 -5.54 -18.76 2.35
C GLY A 158 -4.77 -18.00 1.28
N PHE A 159 -4.87 -16.66 1.27
CA PHE A 159 -4.11 -15.83 0.33
C PHE A 159 -2.60 -15.86 0.59
N VAL A 160 -2.15 -15.82 1.84
CA VAL A 160 -0.72 -15.97 2.17
C VAL A 160 -0.18 -17.31 1.67
N LEU A 161 -0.92 -18.40 1.89
CA LEU A 161 -0.54 -19.73 1.40
C LEU A 161 -0.54 -19.77 -0.13
N LEU A 162 -1.53 -19.18 -0.79
CA LEU A 162 -1.59 -19.11 -2.25
C LEU A 162 -0.38 -18.35 -2.81
N MET A 163 -0.06 -17.17 -2.26
CA MET A 163 1.10 -16.39 -2.66
C MET A 163 2.41 -17.11 -2.38
N MET A 164 2.52 -17.83 -1.26
CA MET A 164 3.66 -18.69 -0.95
C MET A 164 3.83 -19.76 -2.03
N LEU A 165 2.76 -20.49 -2.37
CA LEU A 165 2.79 -21.53 -3.41
C LEU A 165 3.11 -20.94 -4.79
N ALA A 166 2.56 -19.78 -5.11
CA ALA A 166 2.83 -19.06 -6.35
C ALA A 166 4.30 -18.67 -6.46
N ASN A 167 4.87 -18.11 -5.39
CA ASN A 167 6.28 -17.73 -5.32
C ASN A 167 7.20 -18.94 -5.40
N LEU A 168 6.87 -20.03 -4.70
CA LEU A 168 7.64 -21.27 -4.75
C LEU A 168 7.65 -21.88 -6.16
N ARG A 169 6.55 -21.77 -6.90
CA ARG A 169 6.43 -22.24 -8.30
C ARG A 169 7.08 -21.33 -9.35
N GLY A 170 7.70 -20.22 -8.96
CA GLY A 170 8.39 -19.33 -9.88
C GLY A 170 7.48 -18.36 -10.65
N LEU A 171 6.21 -18.15 -10.23
CA LEU A 171 5.33 -17.17 -10.88
C LEU A 171 5.89 -15.73 -10.85
N LYS A 172 6.85 -15.46 -9.95
CA LYS A 172 7.57 -14.19 -9.81
C LYS A 172 8.38 -13.79 -11.06
N GLU A 173 8.72 -14.72 -11.95
CA GLU A 173 9.46 -14.41 -13.19
C GLU A 173 8.62 -13.63 -14.22
N SER A 174 7.29 -13.65 -14.08
CA SER A 174 6.39 -12.97 -15.00
C SER A 174 6.02 -11.57 -14.48
N ALA A 175 7.00 -10.67 -14.42
CA ALA A 175 6.78 -9.25 -14.09
C ALA A 175 5.66 -8.60 -14.94
N MET A 176 5.42 -9.11 -16.16
CA MET A 176 4.31 -8.69 -17.02
C MET A 176 2.92 -9.13 -16.55
N LEU A 177 2.80 -10.26 -15.83
CA LEU A 177 1.51 -10.76 -15.35
C LEU A 177 0.92 -9.87 -14.24
N PHE A 178 1.80 -9.20 -13.48
CA PHE A 178 1.41 -8.32 -12.38
C PHE A 178 1.12 -6.87 -12.82
N ALA A 179 1.45 -6.49 -14.06
CA ALA A 179 1.27 -5.12 -14.53
C ALA A 179 -0.21 -4.71 -14.76
N PRO A 180 -1.06 -5.52 -15.41
CA PRO A 180 -2.45 -5.14 -15.69
C PRO A 180 -3.29 -4.83 -14.44
N PRO A 181 -3.29 -5.64 -13.36
CA PRO A 181 -4.07 -5.35 -12.16
C PRO A 181 -3.75 -4.00 -11.53
N THR A 182 -2.46 -3.62 -11.45
CA THR A 182 -2.05 -2.34 -10.88
C THR A 182 -2.55 -1.17 -11.73
N TYR A 183 -2.48 -1.27 -13.06
CA TYR A 183 -2.99 -0.21 -13.93
C TYR A 183 -4.52 -0.09 -13.88
N ILE A 184 -5.23 -1.20 -13.77
CA ILE A 184 -6.68 -1.20 -13.55
C ILE A 184 -6.99 -0.51 -12.23
N TYR A 185 -6.29 -0.86 -11.15
CA TYR A 185 -6.46 -0.22 -9.84
C TYR A 185 -6.24 1.30 -9.91
N VAL A 186 -5.14 1.75 -10.51
CA VAL A 186 -4.86 3.19 -10.65
C VAL A 186 -5.93 3.89 -11.49
N GLY A 187 -6.36 3.28 -12.59
CA GLY A 187 -7.42 3.82 -13.44
C GLY A 187 -8.75 3.94 -12.70
N SER A 188 -9.17 2.89 -12.00
CA SER A 188 -10.40 2.88 -11.19
C SER A 188 -10.35 3.89 -10.07
N LEU A 189 -9.21 4.02 -9.39
CA LEU A 189 -9.03 4.97 -8.29
C LEU A 189 -9.07 6.42 -8.79
N ILE A 190 -8.37 6.73 -9.87
CA ILE A 190 -8.44 8.07 -10.49
C ILE A 190 -9.86 8.37 -10.93
N THR A 191 -10.57 7.40 -11.52
CA THR A 191 -11.97 7.57 -11.94
C THR A 191 -12.87 7.86 -10.74
N LEU A 192 -12.73 7.12 -9.64
CA LEU A 192 -13.46 7.35 -8.39
C LEU A 192 -13.23 8.77 -7.88
N ILE A 193 -11.98 9.23 -7.84
CA ILE A 193 -11.64 10.56 -7.36
C ILE A 193 -12.23 11.63 -8.28
N VAL A 194 -12.03 11.54 -9.60
CA VAL A 194 -12.49 12.56 -10.54
C VAL A 194 -14.02 12.65 -10.57
N VAL A 195 -14.70 11.51 -10.67
CA VAL A 195 -16.18 11.45 -10.65
C VAL A 195 -16.71 11.89 -9.29
N GLY A 196 -16.10 11.43 -8.20
CA GLY A 196 -16.50 11.79 -6.83
C GLY A 196 -16.37 13.28 -6.57
N LEU A 197 -15.24 13.91 -6.91
CA LEU A 197 -15.05 15.35 -6.77
C LEU A 197 -16.05 16.13 -7.64
N TYR A 198 -16.32 15.67 -8.85
CA TYR A 198 -17.34 16.29 -9.70
C TYR A 198 -18.73 16.19 -9.06
N ARG A 199 -19.15 15.02 -8.57
CA ARG A 199 -20.46 14.85 -7.91
C ARG A 199 -20.57 15.68 -6.63
N VAL A 200 -19.51 15.72 -5.81
CA VAL A 200 -19.49 16.52 -4.57
C VAL A 200 -19.59 18.01 -4.86
N PHE A 201 -18.74 18.56 -5.73
CA PHE A 201 -18.66 20.03 -5.92
C PHE A 201 -19.64 20.60 -6.96
N VAL A 202 -20.09 19.79 -7.93
CA VAL A 202 -20.98 20.26 -9.01
C VAL A 202 -22.41 19.77 -8.82
N GLN A 203 -22.60 18.52 -8.37
CA GLN A 203 -23.93 17.92 -8.20
C GLN A 203 -24.45 18.00 -6.76
N ASN A 204 -23.65 18.53 -5.81
CA ASN A 204 -23.97 18.60 -4.39
C ASN A 204 -24.36 17.24 -3.80
N LEU A 205 -23.58 16.20 -4.13
CA LEU A 205 -23.73 14.86 -3.55
C LEU A 205 -23.67 14.95 -2.02
N PRO A 206 -24.71 14.54 -1.28
CA PRO A 206 -24.71 14.59 0.17
C PRO A 206 -23.71 13.59 0.77
N PRO A 207 -23.30 13.79 2.04
CA PRO A 207 -22.52 12.82 2.80
C PRO A 207 -23.22 11.46 2.90
N ILE A 208 -22.44 10.43 3.24
CA ILE A 208 -22.96 9.08 3.45
C ILE A 208 -23.92 9.09 4.65
N GLU A 209 -25.10 8.48 4.49
CA GLU A 209 -26.04 8.32 5.59
C GLU A 209 -25.58 7.20 6.54
N HIS A 210 -25.32 7.56 7.80
CA HIS A 210 -24.86 6.62 8.82
C HIS A 210 -25.98 6.17 9.75
N THR A 211 -26.01 4.88 10.06
CA THR A 211 -26.95 4.27 11.02
C THR A 211 -26.20 3.40 12.04
N GLY A 212 -26.85 3.09 13.17
CA GLY A 212 -26.29 2.21 14.20
C GLY A 212 -24.96 2.71 14.79
N GLU A 213 -23.97 1.83 14.87
CA GLU A 213 -22.68 2.13 15.49
C GLU A 213 -21.89 3.22 14.74
N ALA A 214 -22.00 3.30 13.41
CA ALA A 214 -21.34 4.35 12.64
C ALA A 214 -21.80 5.74 13.07
N LYS A 215 -23.11 5.89 13.30
CA LYS A 215 -23.68 7.14 13.82
C LYS A 215 -23.20 7.44 15.24
N HIS A 216 -23.14 6.44 16.11
CA HIS A 216 -22.65 6.61 17.48
C HIS A 216 -21.19 7.12 17.52
N LEU A 217 -20.31 6.60 16.65
CA LEU A 217 -18.93 7.10 16.53
C LEU A 217 -18.86 8.57 16.13
N LEU A 218 -19.77 9.03 15.27
CA LEU A 218 -19.82 10.41 14.81
C LEU A 218 -20.37 11.39 15.86
N GLU A 219 -21.26 10.93 16.73
CA GLU A 219 -21.86 11.72 17.82
C GLU A 219 -20.91 11.91 19.01
N MET A 220 -19.78 11.21 19.06
CA MET A 220 -18.77 11.39 20.10
C MET A 220 -18.18 12.81 20.08
N GLN A 221 -17.88 13.34 21.27
CA GLN A 221 -17.44 14.73 21.48
C GLN A 221 -16.02 14.81 22.07
N GLY A 222 -15.13 13.93 21.62
CA GLY A 222 -13.71 14.00 21.94
C GLY A 222 -13.05 15.25 21.35
N SER A 223 -11.86 15.58 21.86
CA SER A 223 -11.08 16.71 21.34
C SER A 223 -9.88 16.24 20.52
N VAL A 224 -9.55 16.99 19.47
CA VAL A 224 -8.31 16.81 18.73
C VAL A 224 -7.16 17.28 19.62
N THR A 225 -6.56 16.34 20.35
CA THR A 225 -5.33 16.61 21.10
C THR A 225 -4.12 16.58 20.18
N ALA A 226 -3.03 17.25 20.58
CA ALA A 226 -1.76 17.17 19.86
C ALA A 226 -1.27 15.72 19.69
N PHE A 227 -1.55 14.86 20.67
CA PHE A 227 -1.23 13.44 20.61
C PHE A 227 -2.00 12.72 19.50
N TYR A 228 -3.33 12.90 19.40
CA TYR A 228 -4.12 12.27 18.34
C TYR A 228 -3.77 12.84 16.97
N PHE A 229 -3.48 14.13 16.87
CA PHE A 229 -3.00 14.72 15.62
C PHE A 229 -1.70 14.08 15.13
N LEU A 230 -0.68 13.98 16.00
CA LEU A 230 0.60 13.36 15.66
C LEU A 230 0.46 11.86 15.39
N LYS A 231 -0.40 11.17 16.14
CA LYS A 231 -0.68 9.75 15.91
C LYS A 231 -1.37 9.53 14.57
N ALA A 232 -2.35 10.35 14.22
CA ALA A 232 -3.06 10.27 12.94
C ALA A 232 -2.12 10.59 11.78
N PHE A 233 -1.24 11.59 11.93
CA PHE A 233 -0.18 11.87 10.95
C PHE A 233 0.77 10.67 10.78
N SER A 234 1.22 10.06 11.88
CA SER A 234 2.07 8.87 11.87
C SER A 234 1.39 7.68 11.18
N SER A 235 0.10 7.47 11.45
CA SER A 235 -0.72 6.43 10.79
C SER A 235 -0.89 6.71 9.29
N GLY A 236 -1.17 7.97 8.91
CA GLY A 236 -1.29 8.38 7.51
C GLY A 236 0.01 8.28 6.71
N ALA A 237 1.17 8.37 7.37
CA ALA A 237 2.48 8.21 6.74
C ALA A 237 2.71 6.80 6.16
N VAL A 238 1.87 5.82 6.49
CA VAL A 238 1.85 4.50 5.83
C VAL A 238 1.61 4.59 4.31
N ALA A 239 1.03 5.70 3.83
CA ALA A 239 0.94 6.00 2.39
C ALA A 239 2.31 5.99 1.69
N LEU A 240 3.41 6.23 2.42
CA LEU A 240 4.77 6.29 1.87
C LEU A 240 5.48 4.93 1.85
N THR A 241 4.91 3.88 2.46
CA THR A 241 5.49 2.53 2.44
C THR A 241 5.55 2.01 1.01
N GLY A 242 6.64 1.35 0.63
CA GLY A 242 6.82 0.81 -0.72
C GLY A 242 7.55 1.76 -1.69
N VAL A 243 7.78 3.02 -1.31
CA VAL A 243 8.53 3.98 -2.13
C VAL A 243 9.98 3.52 -2.32
N GLU A 244 10.54 2.87 -1.31
CA GLU A 244 11.89 2.29 -1.29
C GLU A 244 12.04 1.08 -2.22
N ALA A 245 10.96 0.40 -2.59
CA ALA A 245 11.02 -0.72 -3.52
C ALA A 245 11.61 -0.30 -4.90
N VAL A 246 11.31 0.92 -5.36
CA VAL A 246 11.87 1.46 -6.61
C VAL A 246 13.37 1.74 -6.47
N SER A 247 13.85 2.24 -5.33
CA SER A 247 15.27 2.54 -5.11
C SER A 247 16.11 1.26 -4.87
N ASN A 248 15.50 0.23 -4.26
CA ASN A 248 16.08 -1.10 -4.17
C ASN A 248 16.18 -1.79 -5.53
N GLY A 249 15.19 -1.57 -6.41
CA GLY A 249 15.04 -2.24 -7.71
C GLY A 249 15.86 -1.66 -8.87
N VAL A 250 16.74 -0.67 -8.65
CA VAL A 250 17.48 0.02 -9.73
C VAL A 250 18.16 -0.94 -10.74
N PRO A 251 18.86 -2.02 -10.31
CA PRO A 251 19.54 -2.93 -11.24
C PRO A 251 18.61 -3.68 -12.21
N ALA A 252 17.32 -3.79 -11.89
CA ALA A 252 16.33 -4.46 -12.72
C ALA A 252 15.85 -3.61 -13.92
N PHE A 253 16.14 -2.31 -13.92
CA PHE A 253 15.72 -1.43 -15.01
C PHE A 253 16.58 -1.63 -16.27
N LYS A 254 16.00 -1.37 -17.45
CA LYS A 254 16.78 -1.24 -18.69
C LYS A 254 17.74 -0.05 -18.60
N LYS A 255 18.92 -0.17 -19.22
CA LYS A 255 19.88 0.92 -19.34
C LYS A 255 19.27 2.14 -20.07
N PRO A 256 19.57 3.38 -19.65
CA PRO A 256 20.30 3.75 -18.42
C PRO A 256 19.47 3.52 -17.14
N GLU A 257 19.97 2.68 -16.21
CA GLU A 257 19.18 2.19 -15.07
C GLU A 257 18.69 3.31 -14.15
N SER A 258 19.60 4.13 -13.60
CA SER A 258 19.26 5.21 -12.65
C SER A 258 18.29 6.24 -13.22
N LYS A 259 18.40 6.58 -14.52
CA LYS A 259 17.47 7.52 -15.15
C LYS A 259 16.07 6.93 -15.23
N ASN A 260 15.94 5.66 -15.63
CA ASN A 260 14.65 5.00 -15.74
C ASN A 260 14.01 4.76 -14.37
N ALA A 261 14.81 4.37 -13.37
CA ALA A 261 14.35 4.22 -11.98
C ALA A 261 13.89 5.57 -11.41
N SER A 262 14.67 6.64 -11.58
CA SER A 262 14.29 7.98 -11.11
C SER A 262 13.00 8.51 -11.76
N ILE A 263 12.81 8.30 -13.07
CA ILE A 263 11.56 8.69 -13.74
C ILE A 263 10.38 7.91 -13.17
N THR A 264 10.55 6.61 -12.92
CA THR A 264 9.52 5.74 -12.36
C THR A 264 9.16 6.16 -10.94
N LEU A 265 10.15 6.48 -10.11
CA LEU A 265 9.97 7.01 -8.76
C LEU A 265 9.13 8.30 -8.75
N ILE A 266 9.41 9.24 -9.67
CA ILE A 266 8.66 10.50 -9.78
C ILE A 266 7.21 10.23 -10.18
N TRP A 267 6.98 9.39 -11.20
CA TRP A 267 5.61 9.05 -11.63
C TRP A 267 4.81 8.37 -10.52
N MET A 268 5.42 7.44 -9.80
CA MET A 268 4.81 6.83 -8.62
C MET A 268 4.45 7.89 -7.59
N ALA A 269 5.36 8.80 -7.25
CA ALA A 269 5.11 9.85 -6.25
C ALA A 269 3.96 10.77 -6.64
N VAL A 270 3.86 11.14 -7.93
CA VAL A 270 2.76 11.96 -8.45
C VAL A 270 1.43 11.21 -8.36
N ILE A 271 1.38 9.95 -8.79
CA ILE A 271 0.17 9.13 -8.73
C ILE A 271 -0.26 8.95 -7.27
N LEU A 272 0.67 8.50 -6.42
CA LEU A 272 0.44 8.27 -4.99
C LEU A 272 -0.05 9.53 -4.28
N GLY A 273 0.70 10.64 -4.41
CA GLY A 273 0.38 11.89 -3.74
C GLY A 273 -0.94 12.50 -4.21
N SER A 274 -1.22 12.48 -5.51
CA SER A 274 -2.50 12.98 -6.04
C SER A 274 -3.68 12.10 -5.67
N CYS A 275 -3.53 10.77 -5.72
CA CYS A 275 -4.60 9.85 -5.35
C CYS A 275 -4.91 9.91 -3.86
N PHE A 276 -3.88 9.90 -3.01
CA PHE A 276 -4.05 9.99 -1.57
C PHE A 276 -4.70 11.32 -1.15
N PHE A 277 -4.21 12.45 -1.68
CA PHE A 277 -4.81 13.76 -1.42
C PHE A 277 -6.26 13.83 -1.93
N GLY A 278 -6.52 13.36 -3.15
CA GLY A 278 -7.86 13.32 -3.73
C GLY A 278 -8.85 12.47 -2.93
N LEU A 279 -8.42 11.31 -2.45
CA LEU A 279 -9.20 10.47 -1.53
C LEU A 279 -9.46 11.18 -0.20
N SER A 280 -8.47 11.83 0.39
CA SER A 280 -8.64 12.58 1.64
C SER A 280 -9.63 13.75 1.49
N VAL A 281 -9.60 14.46 0.36
CA VAL A 281 -10.59 15.50 0.05
C VAL A 281 -11.98 14.90 -0.10
N LEU A 282 -12.11 13.78 -0.83
CA LEU A 282 -13.40 13.12 -1.03
C LEU A 282 -13.96 12.59 0.30
N ALA A 283 -13.13 11.95 1.11
CA ALA A 283 -13.50 11.44 2.43
C ALA A 283 -13.88 12.55 3.41
N GLN A 284 -13.27 13.74 3.32
CA GLN A 284 -13.68 14.88 4.14
C GLN A 284 -15.13 15.32 3.84
N HIS A 285 -15.61 15.16 2.61
CA HIS A 285 -16.96 15.61 2.22
C HIS A 285 -18.01 14.50 2.30
N LEU A 286 -17.63 13.25 2.00
CA LEU A 286 -18.54 12.11 2.04
C LEU A 286 -18.61 11.43 3.41
N GLU A 287 -17.71 11.79 4.31
CA GLU A 287 -17.72 11.40 5.73
C GLU A 287 -17.80 9.87 5.95
N PRO A 288 -16.95 9.04 5.29
CA PRO A 288 -16.97 7.60 5.51
C PRO A 288 -16.51 7.27 6.94
N VAL A 289 -16.98 6.15 7.50
CA VAL A 289 -16.69 5.76 8.88
C VAL A 289 -16.02 4.40 8.91
N LYS A 290 -14.94 4.27 9.66
CA LYS A 290 -14.30 2.98 9.95
C LYS A 290 -13.96 2.90 11.43
N ASP A 291 -14.23 1.74 12.02
CA ASP A 291 -13.88 1.44 13.39
C ASP A 291 -12.63 0.56 13.49
N HIS A 292 -11.95 0.65 14.63
CA HIS A 292 -10.78 -0.18 14.92
C HIS A 292 -11.11 -1.66 15.14
N GLU A 293 -12.29 -1.98 15.67
CA GLU A 293 -12.69 -3.34 16.04
C GLU A 293 -13.15 -4.17 14.82
N GLY A 294 -13.43 -3.51 13.72
CA GLY A 294 -13.89 -4.08 12.47
C GLY A 294 -15.37 -4.47 12.47
N ILE A 295 -16.17 -3.86 13.35
CA ILE A 295 -17.63 -4.01 13.40
C ILE A 295 -18.28 -3.40 12.15
N ILE A 296 -17.74 -2.28 11.66
CA ILE A 296 -18.08 -1.71 10.36
C ILE A 296 -17.23 -2.47 9.32
N PRO A 297 -17.83 -3.39 8.55
CA PRO A 297 -17.05 -4.30 7.71
C PRO A 297 -16.43 -3.59 6.51
N ASN A 298 -17.15 -2.60 5.96
CA ASN A 298 -16.79 -1.93 4.72
C ASN A 298 -15.55 -1.05 4.91
N THR A 299 -14.63 -1.07 3.95
CA THR A 299 -13.50 -0.14 3.92
C THR A 299 -13.98 1.26 3.54
N VAL A 300 -13.19 2.27 3.91
CA VAL A 300 -13.41 3.66 3.49
C VAL A 300 -13.49 3.75 1.97
N LEU A 301 -12.58 3.10 1.25
CA LEU A 301 -12.59 3.09 -0.22
C LEU A 301 -13.88 2.50 -0.79
N ALA A 302 -14.41 1.42 -0.19
CA ALA A 302 -15.67 0.81 -0.62
C ALA A 302 -16.86 1.74 -0.37
N GLN A 303 -16.94 2.37 0.81
CA GLN A 303 -17.99 3.34 1.13
C GLN A 303 -17.99 4.54 0.17
N LEU A 304 -16.80 5.07 -0.16
CA LEU A 304 -16.66 6.15 -1.13
C LEU A 304 -17.12 5.71 -2.52
N ALA A 305 -16.77 4.49 -2.95
CA ALA A 305 -17.20 3.99 -4.25
C ALA A 305 -18.72 3.79 -4.33
N GLU A 306 -19.34 3.25 -3.28
CA GLU A 306 -20.79 3.02 -3.21
C GLU A 306 -21.58 4.34 -3.25
N GLN A 307 -21.09 5.38 -2.57
CA GLN A 307 -21.73 6.70 -2.60
C GLN A 307 -21.53 7.44 -3.92
N VAL A 308 -20.38 7.25 -4.58
CA VAL A 308 -20.01 7.99 -5.80
C VAL A 308 -20.63 7.43 -7.06
N TYR A 309 -20.87 6.12 -7.16
CA TYR A 309 -21.39 5.49 -8.38
C TYR A 309 -22.90 5.33 -8.33
#